data_AF-H9WS42-F1
#
_entry.id   AF-H9WS42-F1
#
_cell.length_a   1.000
_cell.length_b   1.000
_cell.length_c   1.000
_cell.angle_alpha   90.00
_cell.angle_beta   90.00
_cell.angle_gamma   90.00
#
_symmetry.space_group_name_H-M   'P 1'
#
loop_
_entity.id
_entity.type
_entity.pdbx_description
1 polymer ?
#
loop_
_entity_poly.entity_id
_entity_poly.type
_entity_poly.pdbx_seq_one_letter_code
_entity_poly.pdbx_strand_id
1 'polypeptide(L)'
;ERKWDGVRLQGAVLVHPFFGGEERIGCELEADAEVDGFNVMTDAIWSISLPVGADKDHPFRNPVGPRSPALSTLVYPRTLVFVAGKDLLRARGIWYFQSLEKAGKEVDLVTTEDEIHVFHLFNQKSENTLLMLK
;
A
#
# COMPACT_ATOMS: atom_id res chain seq x y z
N GLU A 1 -13.80 -18.92 6.77
CA GLU A 1 -13.16 -17.89 7.61
C GLU A 1 -11.86 -18.46 8.19
N ARG A 2 -10.73 -17.75 8.10
CA ARG A 2 -9.53 -18.12 8.86
C ARG A 2 -9.79 -17.76 10.33
N LYS A 3 -10.20 -18.74 11.14
CA LYS A 3 -10.33 -18.60 12.58
C LYS A 3 -8.93 -18.62 13.19
N TRP A 4 -8.47 -17.45 13.63
CA TRP A 4 -7.32 -17.36 14.53
C TRP A 4 -7.88 -17.57 15.93
N ASP A 5 -7.89 -18.81 16.41
CA ASP A 5 -8.53 -19.17 17.68
C ASP A 5 -8.00 -18.28 18.82
N GLY A 6 -8.87 -17.40 19.35
CA GLY A 6 -8.56 -16.50 20.46
C GLY A 6 -7.89 -15.17 20.11
N VAL A 7 -7.62 -14.85 18.84
CA VAL A 7 -6.94 -13.60 18.44
C VAL A 7 -7.91 -12.64 17.75
N ARG A 8 -8.10 -11.46 18.34
CA ARG A 8 -8.85 -10.34 17.75
C ARG A 8 -7.90 -9.27 17.24
N LEU A 9 -7.90 -9.04 15.93
CA LEU A 9 -7.18 -7.92 15.32
C LEU A 9 -7.95 -6.62 15.59
N GLN A 10 -7.36 -5.70 16.35
CA GLN A 10 -7.99 -4.42 16.70
C GLN A 10 -7.91 -3.40 15.55
N GLY A 11 -6.82 -3.43 14.80
CA GLY A 11 -6.54 -2.48 13.74
C GLY A 11 -5.32 -2.89 12.93
N ALA A 12 -5.10 -2.21 11.81
CA ALA A 12 -3.88 -2.28 11.03
C ALA A 12 -3.37 -0.86 10.73
N VAL A 13 -2.06 -0.67 10.81
CA VAL A 13 -1.41 0.58 10.39
C VAL A 13 -0.49 0.24 9.23
N LEU A 14 -0.77 0.81 8.07
CA LEU A 14 -0.01 0.61 6.84
C LEU A 14 0.79 1.86 6.54
N VAL A 15 2.10 1.78 6.67
CA VAL A 15 3.00 2.90 6.41
C VAL A 15 3.65 2.71 5.05
N HIS A 16 3.33 3.60 4.10
CA HIS A 16 3.82 3.55 2.72
C HIS A 16 3.70 2.13 2.12
N PRO A 17 2.48 1.58 2.06
CA PRO A 17 2.27 0.18 1.73
C PRO A 17 2.85 -0.15 0.35
N PHE A 18 3.69 -1.18 0.32
CA PHE A 18 4.26 -1.70 -0.91
C PHE A 18 3.24 -2.63 -1.56
N PHE A 19 2.45 -2.09 -2.49
CA PHE A 19 1.54 -2.85 -3.36
C PHE A 19 1.93 -2.63 -4.82
N GLY A 20 1.35 -3.43 -5.71
CA GLY A 20 1.51 -3.25 -7.15
C GLY A 20 0.38 -3.90 -7.94
N GLY A 21 0.56 -3.94 -9.25
CA GLY A 21 -0.30 -4.66 -10.19
C GLY A 21 0.37 -4.74 -11.55
N GLU A 22 -0.26 -5.43 -12.49
CA GLU A 22 0.19 -5.46 -13.89
C GLU A 22 0.06 -4.07 -14.55
N GLU A 23 -1.13 -3.46 -14.44
CA GLU A 23 -1.39 -2.11 -14.96
C GLU A 23 -0.74 -1.06 -14.06
N ARG A 24 0.03 -0.15 -14.67
CA ARG A 24 0.66 0.99 -14.00
C ARG A 24 -0.34 2.11 -13.74
N ILE A 25 -0.26 2.76 -12.58
CA ILE A 25 -1.22 3.82 -12.19
C ILE A 25 -0.55 5.06 -11.62
N GLY A 26 -1.21 6.21 -11.78
CA GLY A 26 -0.79 7.47 -11.15
C GLY A 26 0.66 7.82 -11.45
N CYS A 27 1.46 7.98 -10.41
CA CYS A 27 2.88 8.33 -10.52
C CYS A 27 3.76 7.29 -11.21
N GLU A 28 3.31 6.04 -11.31
CA GLU A 28 4.06 4.98 -12.01
C GLU A 28 4.13 5.20 -13.53
N LEU A 29 3.29 6.11 -14.07
CA LEU A 29 3.19 6.44 -15.49
C LEU A 29 3.97 7.71 -15.88
N GLU A 30 4.56 8.40 -14.90
CA GLU A 30 5.31 9.63 -15.14
C GLU A 30 6.53 9.32 -16.02
N ALA A 31 6.74 10.10 -17.08
CA ALA A 31 7.84 9.92 -18.02
C ALA A 31 9.15 10.50 -17.45
N ASP A 32 9.71 9.77 -16.49
CA ASP A 32 10.90 10.15 -15.74
C ASP A 32 11.82 8.93 -15.50
N ALA A 33 13.13 9.13 -15.59
CA ALA A 33 14.11 8.04 -15.50
C ALA A 33 14.19 7.40 -14.10
N GLU A 34 13.91 8.16 -13.04
CA GLU A 34 13.81 7.66 -11.67
C GLU A 34 12.59 6.74 -11.52
N VAL A 35 11.46 7.16 -12.11
CA VAL A 35 10.21 6.37 -12.14
C VAL A 35 10.42 5.06 -12.90
N ASP A 36 11.10 5.08 -14.05
CA ASP A 36 11.44 3.88 -14.81
C ASP A 36 12.32 2.92 -14.00
N GLY A 37 13.37 3.44 -13.37
CA GLY A 37 14.26 2.66 -12.51
C GLY A 37 13.51 2.04 -11.32
N PHE A 38 12.63 2.80 -10.69
CA PHE A 38 11.78 2.32 -9.61
C PHE A 38 10.81 1.24 -10.06
N ASN A 39 10.17 1.40 -11.22
CA ASN A 39 9.26 0.42 -11.80
C ASN A 39 9.96 -0.93 -12.08
N VAL A 40 11.21 -0.90 -12.57
CA VAL A 40 12.03 -2.11 -12.77
C VAL A 40 12.40 -2.75 -11.43
N MET A 41 12.86 -1.96 -10.46
CA MET A 41 13.21 -2.45 -9.13
C MET A 41 12.01 -3.10 -8.42
N THR A 42 10.85 -2.45 -8.43
CA THR A 42 9.65 -2.98 -7.78
C THR A 42 9.16 -4.26 -8.43
N ASP A 43 9.20 -4.36 -9.76
CA ASP A 43 8.88 -5.59 -10.47
C ASP A 43 9.84 -6.73 -10.11
N ALA A 44 11.14 -6.44 -9.98
CA ALA A 44 12.12 -7.43 -9.57
C ALA A 44 11.89 -7.92 -8.12
N ILE A 45 11.67 -7.00 -7.17
CA ILE A 45 11.37 -7.34 -5.76
C ILE A 45 10.13 -8.22 -5.66
N TRP A 46 9.08 -7.90 -6.41
CA TRP A 46 7.89 -8.75 -6.43
C TRP A 46 8.13 -10.10 -7.09
N SER A 47 8.86 -10.14 -8.21
CA SER A 47 9.17 -11.40 -8.89
C SER A 47 9.94 -12.39 -8.01
N ILE A 48 10.81 -11.91 -7.11
CA ILE A 48 11.54 -12.78 -6.17
C ILE A 48 10.73 -13.14 -4.92
N SER A 49 9.71 -12.34 -4.58
CA SER A 49 8.88 -12.53 -3.38
C SER A 49 7.67 -13.43 -3.61
N LEU A 50 7.26 -13.61 -4.86
CA LEU A 50 6.08 -14.38 -5.24
C LEU A 50 6.44 -15.83 -5.63
N PRO A 51 5.47 -16.76 -5.58
CA PRO A 51 5.68 -18.12 -6.08
C PRO A 51 6.15 -18.12 -7.54
N VAL A 52 6.98 -19.10 -7.91
CA VAL A 52 7.45 -19.26 -9.29
C VAL A 52 6.25 -19.37 -10.23
N GLY A 53 6.23 -18.55 -11.29
CA GLY A 53 5.15 -18.49 -12.27
C GLY A 53 3.97 -17.61 -11.88
N ALA A 54 4.01 -16.94 -10.71
CA ALA A 54 3.04 -15.90 -10.38
C ALA A 54 3.22 -14.67 -11.28
N ASP A 55 2.11 -14.08 -11.71
CA ASP A 55 2.13 -12.80 -12.43
C ASP A 55 2.05 -11.59 -11.47
N LYS A 56 2.03 -10.39 -12.04
CA LYS A 56 2.02 -9.14 -11.28
C LYS A 56 0.69 -8.83 -10.59
N ASP A 57 -0.38 -9.55 -10.92
CA ASP A 57 -1.68 -9.48 -10.26
C ASP A 57 -1.89 -10.62 -9.25
N HIS A 58 -0.80 -11.23 -8.76
CA HIS A 58 -0.90 -12.14 -7.65
C HIS A 58 -1.50 -11.44 -6.41
N PRO A 59 -2.45 -12.04 -5.67
CA PRO A 59 -3.15 -11.38 -4.56
C PRO A 59 -2.26 -10.82 -3.43
N PHE A 60 -1.01 -11.30 -3.31
CA PHE A 60 -0.03 -10.75 -2.35
C PHE A 60 0.57 -9.42 -2.81
N ARG A 61 0.66 -9.19 -4.12
CA ARG A 61 1.12 -7.93 -4.73
C ARG A 61 -0.05 -6.98 -4.98
N ASN A 62 -1.13 -7.50 -5.57
CA ASN A 62 -2.32 -6.75 -5.96
C ASN A 62 -3.52 -7.17 -5.08
N PRO A 63 -3.73 -6.56 -3.90
CA PRO A 63 -4.74 -7.00 -2.94
C PRO A 63 -6.18 -6.75 -3.38
N VAL A 64 -6.41 -6.01 -4.47
CA VAL A 64 -7.75 -5.73 -5.02
C VAL A 64 -7.87 -6.07 -6.51
N GLY A 65 -6.93 -6.87 -7.01
CA GLY A 65 -6.88 -7.31 -8.41
C GLY A 65 -7.89 -8.41 -8.72
N PRO A 66 -7.96 -8.86 -9.98
CA PRO A 66 -9.00 -9.80 -10.45
C PRO A 66 -9.05 -11.14 -9.70
N ARG A 67 -7.92 -11.60 -9.14
CA ARG A 67 -7.83 -12.84 -8.37
C ARG A 67 -7.93 -12.65 -6.86
N SER A 68 -8.00 -11.41 -6.40
CA SER A 68 -8.08 -11.11 -4.98
C SER A 68 -9.52 -11.27 -4.48
N PRO A 69 -9.72 -11.75 -3.24
CA PRO A 69 -11.05 -11.80 -2.66
C PRO A 69 -11.68 -10.40 -2.63
N ALA A 70 -12.97 -10.32 -2.93
CA ALA A 70 -13.68 -9.05 -2.85
C ALA A 70 -13.63 -8.51 -1.41
N LEU A 71 -13.05 -7.32 -1.22
CA LEU A 71 -12.86 -6.71 0.10
C LEU A 71 -14.17 -6.64 0.90
N SER A 72 -15.30 -6.37 0.24
CA SER A 72 -16.62 -6.31 0.88
C SER A 72 -16.98 -7.59 1.64
N THR A 73 -16.52 -8.75 1.18
CA THR A 73 -16.78 -10.07 1.79
C THR A 73 -15.87 -10.40 2.97
N LEU A 74 -14.80 -9.63 3.18
CA LEU A 74 -13.81 -9.92 4.21
C LEU A 74 -14.16 -9.27 5.55
N VAL A 75 -13.96 -10.01 6.64
CA VAL A 75 -13.81 -9.42 7.96
C VAL A 75 -12.48 -8.67 7.97
N TYR A 76 -12.55 -7.36 8.08
CA TYR A 76 -11.41 -6.46 7.88
C TYR A 76 -11.29 -5.53 9.10
N PRO A 77 -10.09 -5.39 9.71
CA PRO A 77 -9.91 -4.51 10.85
C PRO A 77 -10.00 -3.04 10.43
N ARG A 78 -10.25 -2.13 11.38
CA ARG A 78 -10.03 -0.70 11.13
C ARG A 78 -8.59 -0.50 10.63
N THR A 79 -8.42 0.27 9.57
CA THR A 79 -7.10 0.44 8.95
C THR A 79 -6.74 1.92 8.83
N LEU A 80 -5.52 2.26 9.24
CA LEU A 80 -4.92 3.57 9.01
C LEU A 80 -3.85 3.43 7.94
N VAL A 81 -3.93 4.22 6.87
CA VAL A 81 -2.97 4.22 5.76
C VAL A 81 -2.20 5.54 5.78
N PHE A 82 -0.87 5.47 5.82
CA PHE A 82 0.01 6.61 5.63
C PHE A 82 0.60 6.58 4.22
N VAL A 83 0.50 7.72 3.53
CA VAL A 83 1.14 7.95 2.23
C VAL A 83 1.96 9.25 2.30
N ALA A 84 3.11 9.26 1.61
CA ALA A 84 3.94 10.45 1.48
C ALA A 84 3.81 11.00 0.05
N GLY A 85 3.70 12.32 -0.11
CA GLY A 85 3.33 12.92 -1.40
C GLY A 85 4.42 12.82 -2.47
N LYS A 86 5.69 12.66 -2.08
CA LYS A 86 6.81 12.40 -3.01
C LYS A 86 7.18 10.92 -3.12
N ASP A 87 6.38 10.02 -2.54
CA ASP A 87 6.57 8.58 -2.65
C ASP A 87 6.06 8.07 -4.01
N LEU A 88 6.85 7.25 -4.69
CA LEU A 88 6.47 6.57 -5.93
C LEU A 88 5.43 5.45 -5.70
N LEU A 89 5.19 5.06 -4.44
CA LEU A 89 4.12 4.15 -4.03
C LEU A 89 2.82 4.87 -3.64
N ARG A 90 2.80 6.22 -3.62
CA ARG A 90 1.63 6.99 -3.14
C ARG A 90 0.34 6.61 -3.87
N ALA A 91 0.43 6.40 -5.19
CA ALA A 91 -0.72 6.07 -6.01
C ALA A 91 -1.34 4.73 -5.59
N ARG A 92 -0.51 3.74 -5.25
CA ARG A 92 -0.95 2.43 -4.76
C ARG A 92 -1.53 2.52 -3.34
N GLY A 93 -0.93 3.31 -2.46
CA GLY A 93 -1.48 3.54 -1.12
C GLY A 93 -2.87 4.18 -1.16
N ILE A 94 -3.04 5.23 -1.96
CA ILE A 94 -4.33 5.92 -2.15
C ILE A 94 -5.37 5.00 -2.81
N TRP A 95 -4.97 4.27 -3.86
CA TRP A 95 -5.84 3.31 -4.54
C TRP A 95 -6.35 2.22 -3.59
N TYR A 96 -5.49 1.71 -2.70
CA TYR A 96 -5.90 0.72 -1.71
C TYR A 96 -6.88 1.30 -0.68
N PHE A 97 -6.60 2.51 -0.18
CA PHE A 97 -7.51 3.25 0.70
C PHE A 97 -8.90 3.41 0.06
N GLN A 98 -8.97 3.92 -1.18
CA GLN A 98 -10.22 4.12 -1.90
C GLN A 98 -10.98 2.80 -2.13
N SER A 99 -10.24 1.70 -2.35
CA SER A 99 -10.83 0.38 -2.53
C SER A 99 -11.45 -0.15 -1.24
N LEU A 100 -10.83 0.10 -0.08
CA LEU A 100 -11.38 -0.23 1.23
C LEU A 100 -12.62 0.63 1.55
N GLU A 101 -12.54 1.93 1.28
CA GLU A 101 -13.66 2.87 1.49
C GLU A 101 -14.88 2.45 0.66
N LYS A 102 -14.68 2.19 -0.64
CA LYS A 102 -15.74 1.70 -1.54
C LYS A 102 -16.32 0.35 -1.11
N ALA A 103 -15.53 -0.49 -0.45
CA ALA A 103 -15.98 -1.77 0.10
C ALA A 103 -16.68 -1.64 1.47
N GLY A 104 -16.89 -0.42 1.97
CA GLY A 104 -17.56 -0.13 3.24
C GLY A 104 -16.73 -0.51 4.47
N LYS A 105 -15.39 -0.46 4.37
CA LYS A 105 -14.49 -0.74 5.50
C LYS A 105 -14.15 0.54 6.26
N GLU A 106 -13.89 0.39 7.56
CA GLU A 106 -13.41 1.49 8.40
C GLU A 106 -11.94 1.75 8.07
N VAL A 107 -11.67 2.83 7.35
CA VAL A 107 -10.33 3.18 6.89
C VAL A 107 -10.09 4.69 6.99
N ASP A 108 -8.91 5.07 7.46
CA ASP A 108 -8.42 6.45 7.52
C ASP A 108 -7.17 6.60 6.62
N LEU A 109 -7.02 7.77 6.00
CA LEU A 109 -5.84 8.14 5.22
C LEU A 109 -5.15 9.34 5.87
N VAL A 110 -3.82 9.27 6.01
CA VAL A 110 -2.99 10.40 6.39
C VAL A 110 -1.94 10.61 5.30
N THR A 111 -1.93 11.81 4.73
CA THR A 111 -0.97 12.21 3.70
C THR A 111 0.03 13.21 4.26
N THR A 112 1.32 12.98 4.02
CA THR A 112 2.39 13.95 4.27
C THR A 112 2.94 14.44 2.93
N GLU A 113 2.33 15.52 2.40
CA GLU A 113 2.48 15.97 1.00
C GLU A 113 3.93 16.19 0.56
N ASP A 114 4.76 16.79 1.42
CA ASP A 114 6.13 17.17 1.06
C ASP A 114 7.19 16.10 1.38
N GLU A 115 6.78 14.98 1.95
CA GLU A 115 7.70 13.95 2.45
C GLU A 115 8.00 12.88 1.40
N ILE A 116 9.16 12.24 1.54
CA ILE A 116 9.61 11.11 0.72
C ILE A 116 9.26 9.77 1.38
N HIS A 117 9.48 8.67 0.65
CA HIS A 117 9.35 7.33 1.19
C HIS A 117 10.19 7.16 2.47
N VAL A 118 9.55 6.66 3.52
CA VAL A 118 10.08 6.38 4.87
C VAL A 118 10.78 7.57 5.56
N PHE A 119 10.38 8.80 5.23
CA PHE A 119 10.94 10.03 5.82
C PHE A 119 11.09 10.02 7.35
N HIS A 120 10.14 9.39 8.06
CA HIS A 120 10.10 9.30 9.52
C HIS A 120 11.29 8.54 10.13
N LEU A 121 11.97 7.70 9.35
CA LEU A 121 13.19 7.03 9.78
C LEU A 121 14.40 7.99 9.78
N PHE A 122 14.40 8.95 8.86
CA PHE A 122 15.49 9.91 8.67
C PHE A 122 15.31 11.18 9.51
N ASN A 123 14.06 11.65 9.69
CA ASN A 123 13.75 12.87 10.43
C ASN A 123 12.68 12.62 11.50
N GLN A 124 13.09 11.95 12.58
CA GLN A 124 12.20 11.50 13.66
C GLN A 124 11.53 12.64 14.44
N LYS A 125 12.06 13.87 14.34
CA LYS A 125 11.60 15.03 15.11
C LYS A 125 10.83 16.05 14.27
N SER A 126 10.58 15.78 12.99
CA SER A 126 9.77 16.69 12.16
C SER A 126 8.31 16.68 12.59
N GLU A 127 7.61 17.79 12.34
CA GLU A 127 6.18 17.90 12.59
C GLU A 127 5.40 16.81 11.83
N ASN A 128 5.78 16.53 10.58
CA ASN A 128 5.19 15.47 9.76
C ASN A 128 5.40 14.07 10.37
N THR A 129 6.54 13.79 11.00
CA THR A 129 6.76 12.50 11.67
C THR A 129 5.89 12.38 12.91
N LEU A 130 5.70 13.47 13.65
CA LEU A 130 4.82 13.48 14.81
C LEU A 130 3.35 13.24 14.43
N LEU A 131 2.92 13.61 13.22
CA LEU A 131 1.58 13.25 12.70
C LEU A 131 1.37 11.74 12.55
N MET A 132 2.45 10.95 12.47
CA MET A 132 2.38 9.49 12.37
C MET A 132 2.20 8.77 13.71
N LEU A 133 2.29 9.48 14.83
CA LEU A 133 2.09 8.94 16.18
C LEU A 133 0.61 8.89 16.62
N LYS A 134 -0.31 9.04 15.67
CA LYS A 134 -1.77 9.00 15.90
C LYS A 134 -2.26 7.67 16.48
#